data_AF-A0AAD5Q5E4-F1
#
_entry.id   AF-A0AAD5Q5E4-F1
#
_cell.length_a   1.000
_cell.length_b   1.000
_cell.length_c   1.000
_cell.angle_alpha   90.00
_cell.angle_beta   90.00
_cell.angle_gamma   90.00
#
_symmetry.space_group_name_H-M   'P 1'
#
loop_
_entity.id
_entity.type
_entity.pdbx_description
1 polymer ?
#
loop_
_entity_poly.entity_id
_entity_poly.type
_entity_poly.pdbx_seq_one_letter_code
_entity_poly.pdbx_strand_id
1 'polypeptide(L)'
;MPEHTGLDLIDETPVIDIKPYVPAYDSVPDAQVASWVSSDLSPTVDTVRWVDSALQEEVRRIALASSRLYQQDPDSLVSAIEQVLQVDVRSRDLTRRRDSASLNHLILDVVRVGYVITSHQASVSIDIIAVGLFN
;
A
#
# COMPACT_ATOMS: atom_id res chain seq x y z
N MET A 1 18.29 -12.01 -11.80
CA MET A 1 18.28 -10.64 -12.38
C MET A 1 18.26 -9.68 -11.20
N PRO A 2 18.96 -8.53 -11.23
CA PRO A 2 18.85 -7.58 -10.13
C PRO A 2 17.41 -7.05 -10.10
N GLU A 3 16.78 -7.12 -8.93
CA GLU A 3 15.44 -6.60 -8.71
C GLU A 3 15.54 -5.10 -8.38
N HIS A 4 14.78 -4.26 -9.06
CA HIS A 4 14.70 -2.83 -8.76
C HIS A 4 13.63 -2.64 -7.67
N THR A 5 14.05 -2.09 -6.51
CA THR A 5 13.15 -1.77 -5.41
C THR A 5 12.71 -0.31 -5.47
N GLY A 6 11.48 0.00 -5.03
CA GLY A 6 10.99 1.39 -4.91
C GLY A 6 10.53 2.05 -6.21
N LEU A 7 10.06 1.27 -7.20
CA LEU A 7 9.45 1.80 -8.42
C LEU A 7 7.99 2.21 -8.17
N ASP A 8 7.61 3.39 -8.66
CA ASP A 8 6.22 3.90 -8.66
C ASP A 8 5.60 3.76 -10.07
N LEU A 9 5.74 2.56 -10.66
CA LEU A 9 5.20 2.24 -11.98
C LEU A 9 4.09 1.19 -11.83
N ILE A 10 3.01 1.35 -12.60
CA ILE A 10 2.01 0.29 -12.73
C ILE A 10 2.49 -0.80 -13.68
N ASP A 11 1.92 -1.99 -13.58
CA ASP A 11 2.24 -3.09 -14.49
C ASP A 11 2.04 -2.68 -15.96
N GLU A 12 2.90 -3.22 -16.81
CA GLU A 12 2.97 -2.92 -18.25
C GLU A 12 3.22 -1.44 -18.62
N THR A 13 3.65 -0.58 -17.69
CA THR A 13 4.07 0.79 -18.04
C THR A 13 5.22 0.72 -19.06
N PRO A 14 5.05 1.25 -20.29
CA PRO A 14 6.06 1.10 -21.34
C PRO A 14 7.31 1.91 -21.00
N VAL A 15 8.46 1.23 -20.97
CA VAL A 15 9.77 1.88 -20.78
C VAL A 15 10.26 2.42 -22.11
N ILE A 16 10.39 3.76 -22.20
CA ILE A 16 10.79 4.44 -23.43
C ILE A 16 12.33 4.60 -23.51
N ASP A 17 12.98 4.85 -22.37
CA ASP A 17 14.42 5.03 -22.26
C ASP A 17 14.91 4.67 -20.85
N ILE A 18 16.17 4.24 -20.71
CA ILE A 18 16.81 3.96 -19.42
C ILE A 18 18.06 4.82 -19.33
N LYS A 19 18.11 5.72 -18.33
CA LYS A 19 19.26 6.59 -18.09
C LYS A 19 19.94 6.26 -16.76
N PRO A 20 21.28 6.29 -16.67
CA PRO A 20 21.97 6.17 -15.39
C PRO A 20 21.70 7.43 -14.56
N TYR A 21 21.37 7.24 -13.28
CA TYR A 21 21.35 8.35 -12.32
C TYR A 21 22.79 8.76 -12.00
N VAL A 22 23.17 9.99 -12.36
CA VAL A 22 24.48 10.60 -12.11
C VAL A 22 24.31 11.71 -11.06
N PRO A 23 24.67 11.46 -9.78
CA PRO A 23 24.39 12.40 -8.68
C PRO A 23 24.88 13.82 -8.92
N ALA A 24 26.00 13.99 -9.63
CA ALA A 24 26.56 15.30 -9.95
C ALA A 24 25.67 16.17 -10.86
N TYR A 25 24.76 15.56 -11.62
CA TYR A 25 23.87 16.24 -12.56
C TYR A 25 22.39 16.11 -12.18
N ASP A 26 22.01 14.99 -11.55
CA ASP A 26 20.62 14.64 -11.30
C ASP A 26 20.18 14.94 -9.85
N SER A 27 21.12 15.12 -8.90
CA SER A 27 20.78 15.41 -7.50
C SER A 27 20.61 16.90 -7.27
N VAL A 28 19.56 17.28 -6.53
CA VAL A 28 19.36 18.63 -6.00
C VAL A 28 19.35 18.55 -4.46
N PRO A 29 20.51 18.58 -3.79
CA PRO A 29 20.62 18.30 -2.35
C PRO A 29 19.87 19.29 -1.46
N ASP A 30 19.72 20.54 -1.91
CA ASP A 30 19.04 21.61 -1.17
C ASP A 30 17.52 21.63 -1.40
N ALA A 31 16.97 20.62 -2.09
CA ALA A 31 15.52 20.49 -2.25
C ALA A 31 14.87 20.28 -0.87
N GLN A 32 13.96 21.19 -0.50
CA GLN A 32 13.22 21.10 0.75
C GLN A 32 11.75 20.77 0.49
N VAL A 33 11.15 20.01 1.41
CA VAL A 33 9.70 19.83 1.46
C VAL A 33 9.06 21.20 1.61
N ALA A 34 8.11 21.53 0.73
CA ALA A 34 7.44 22.82 0.80
C ALA A 34 6.73 23.00 2.14
N SER A 35 6.74 24.21 2.69
CA SER A 35 6.23 24.49 4.04
C SER A 35 4.76 24.09 4.26
N TRP A 36 3.96 24.10 3.20
CA TRP A 36 2.56 23.67 3.21
C TRP A 36 2.35 22.15 3.20
N VAL A 37 3.39 21.36 2.88
CA VAL A 37 3.38 19.89 2.97
C VAL A 37 3.87 19.42 4.34
N SER A 38 4.87 20.09 4.90
CA SER A 38 5.54 19.68 6.15
C SER A 38 4.66 19.70 7.40
N SER A 39 3.48 20.32 7.35
CA SER A 39 2.59 20.44 8.51
C SER A 39 1.82 19.16 8.87
N ASP A 40 1.74 18.16 7.98
CA ASP A 40 0.95 16.95 8.25
C ASP A 40 1.45 15.72 7.47
N LEU A 41 2.64 15.21 7.82
CA LEU A 41 3.15 13.92 7.32
C LEU A 41 2.60 12.72 8.14
N SER A 42 1.60 12.98 8.98
CA SER A 42 0.93 11.97 9.79
C SER A 42 0.30 10.91 8.87
N PRO A 43 0.34 9.62 9.23
CA PRO A 43 -0.37 8.59 8.48
C PRO A 43 -1.84 8.98 8.30
N THR A 44 -2.39 8.70 7.13
CA THR A 44 -3.79 8.98 6.82
C THR A 44 -4.73 8.18 7.75
N VAL A 45 -4.29 6.98 8.17
CA VAL A 45 -5.04 6.03 8.98
C VAL A 45 -4.23 5.69 10.23
N ASP A 46 -4.86 5.78 11.40
CA ASP A 46 -4.19 5.58 12.68
C ASP A 46 -3.85 4.11 12.94
N THR A 47 -4.71 3.20 12.48
CA THR A 47 -4.58 1.77 12.75
C THR A 47 -5.12 0.93 11.61
N VAL A 48 -4.33 -0.03 11.15
CA VAL A 48 -4.74 -1.12 10.28
C VAL A 48 -4.79 -2.40 11.11
N ARG A 49 -5.91 -3.12 11.10
CA ARG A 49 -6.10 -4.36 11.85
C ARG A 49 -6.48 -5.49 10.92
N TRP A 50 -5.87 -6.65 11.14
CA TRP A 50 -6.35 -7.91 10.61
C TRP A 50 -7.36 -8.48 11.59
N VAL A 51 -8.61 -8.70 11.16
CA VAL A 51 -9.64 -9.23 12.09
C VAL A 51 -9.41 -10.69 12.48
N ASP A 52 -8.66 -11.42 11.65
CA ASP A 52 -8.29 -12.82 11.86
C ASP A 52 -6.87 -13.03 11.35
N SER A 53 -6.02 -13.68 12.17
CA SER A 53 -4.67 -14.08 11.78
C SER A 53 -4.64 -15.04 10.58
N ALA A 54 -5.72 -15.81 10.36
CA ALA A 54 -5.86 -16.68 9.20
C ALA A 54 -5.82 -15.90 7.87
N LEU A 55 -6.20 -14.61 7.87
CA LEU A 55 -6.10 -13.76 6.68
C LEU A 55 -4.64 -13.49 6.31
N GLN A 56 -3.76 -13.29 7.30
CA GLN A 56 -2.32 -13.13 7.05
C GLN A 56 -1.71 -14.43 6.49
N GLU A 57 -2.10 -15.58 7.05
CA GLU A 57 -1.68 -16.89 6.53
C GLU A 57 -2.14 -17.12 5.08
N GLU A 58 -3.33 -16.65 4.72
CA GLU A 58 -3.82 -16.71 3.35
C GLU A 58 -2.97 -15.84 2.41
N VAL A 59 -2.64 -14.60 2.82
CA VAL A 59 -1.71 -13.74 2.05
C VAL A 59 -0.37 -14.45 1.84
N ARG A 60 0.21 -15.03 2.90
CA ARG A 60 1.48 -15.75 2.82
C ARG A 60 1.40 -16.91 1.83
N ARG A 61 0.31 -17.68 1.87
CA ARG A 61 0.08 -18.81 0.95
C ARG A 61 -0.04 -18.35 -0.50
N ILE A 62 -0.81 -17.29 -0.76
CA ILE A 62 -0.96 -16.71 -2.10
C ILE A 62 0.39 -16.18 -2.61
N ALA A 63 1.16 -15.50 -1.77
CA ALA A 63 2.48 -14.98 -2.13
C ALA A 63 3.42 -16.11 -2.57
N LEU A 64 3.54 -17.18 -1.78
CA LEU A 64 4.37 -18.35 -2.09
C LEU A 64 3.95 -19.03 -3.41
N ALA A 65 2.63 -19.14 -3.65
CA ALA A 65 2.09 -19.90 -4.76
C ALA A 65 2.02 -19.12 -6.08
N SER A 66 1.82 -17.79 -6.04
CA SER A 66 1.37 -17.03 -7.20
C SER A 66 2.04 -15.66 -7.38
N SER A 67 2.63 -15.08 -6.33
CA SER A 67 3.35 -13.81 -6.48
C SER A 67 4.70 -14.04 -7.13
N ARG A 68 5.11 -13.14 -8.04
CA ARG A 68 6.51 -13.09 -8.51
C ARG A 68 7.37 -12.18 -7.64
N LEU A 69 6.76 -11.13 -7.06
CA LEU A 69 7.46 -10.08 -6.33
C LEU A 69 7.74 -10.46 -4.87
N TYR A 70 6.84 -11.21 -4.24
CA TYR A 70 6.88 -11.53 -2.82
C TYR A 70 7.04 -13.03 -2.54
N GLN A 71 7.37 -13.83 -3.55
CA GLN A 71 7.51 -15.29 -3.39
C GLN A 71 8.58 -15.67 -2.36
N GLN A 72 9.71 -14.97 -2.38
CA GLN A 72 10.86 -15.26 -1.53
C GLN A 72 10.73 -14.62 -0.15
N ASP A 73 9.81 -13.67 0.02
CA ASP A 73 9.53 -12.99 1.28
C ASP A 73 8.02 -12.66 1.42
N PRO A 74 7.20 -13.66 1.77
CA PRO A 74 5.76 -13.47 1.94
C PRO A 74 5.38 -12.51 3.08
N ASP A 75 6.19 -12.42 4.12
CA ASP A 75 5.95 -11.51 5.25
C ASP A 75 6.09 -10.04 4.83
N SER A 76 6.96 -9.75 3.85
CA SER A 76 7.03 -8.44 3.23
C SER A 76 5.75 -8.06 2.49
N LEU A 77 4.98 -9.00 1.92
CA LEU A 77 3.68 -8.69 1.31
C LEU A 77 2.65 -8.30 2.36
N VAL A 78 2.59 -9.04 3.48
CA VAL A 78 1.70 -8.70 4.61
C VAL A 78 2.02 -7.30 5.11
N SER A 79 3.30 -7.00 5.32
CA SER A 79 3.78 -5.69 5.76
C SER A 79 3.47 -4.58 4.74
N ALA A 80 3.61 -4.86 3.44
CA ALA A 80 3.29 -3.91 2.38
C ALA A 80 1.80 -3.57 2.34
N ILE A 81 0.90 -4.55 2.51
CA ILE A 81 -0.55 -4.32 2.60
C ILE A 81 -0.87 -3.38 3.76
N GLU A 82 -0.29 -3.61 4.95
CA GLU A 82 -0.48 -2.74 6.11
C GLU A 82 -0.01 -1.31 5.83
N GLN A 83 1.21 -1.15 5.31
CA GLN A 83 1.80 0.16 5.03
C GLN A 83 0.99 0.94 4.00
N VAL A 84 0.57 0.30 2.90
CA VAL A 84 -0.26 0.93 1.86
C VAL A 84 -1.58 1.42 2.45
N LEU A 85 -2.27 0.58 3.22
CA LEU A 85 -3.54 0.98 3.84
C LEU A 85 -3.36 2.07 4.90
N GLN A 86 -2.23 2.11 5.59
CA GLN A 86 -1.94 3.11 6.62
C GLN A 86 -1.79 4.52 6.05
N VAL A 87 -1.28 4.64 4.82
CA VAL A 87 -1.07 5.94 4.15
C VAL A 87 -2.12 6.27 3.10
N ASP A 88 -3.04 5.35 2.78
CA ASP A 88 -4.03 5.52 1.71
C ASP A 88 -4.99 6.70 1.96
N VAL A 89 -4.68 7.85 1.36
CA VAL A 89 -5.45 9.10 1.41
C VAL A 89 -6.92 8.93 1.03
N ARG A 90 -7.23 7.94 0.18
CA ARG A 90 -8.60 7.66 -0.25
C ARG A 90 -9.46 7.23 0.92
N SER A 91 -8.89 6.61 1.95
CA SER A 91 -9.64 6.18 3.14
C SER A 91 -10.32 7.36 3.84
N ARG A 92 -9.66 8.53 3.95
CA ARG A 92 -10.27 9.74 4.53
C ARG A 92 -11.38 10.31 3.63
N ASP A 93 -11.15 10.36 2.33
CA ASP A 93 -12.16 10.87 1.38
C ASP A 93 -13.38 9.95 1.23
N LEU A 94 -13.16 8.63 1.26
CA LEU A 94 -14.19 7.61 1.27
C LEU A 94 -15.04 7.71 2.54
N THR A 95 -14.39 7.85 3.70
CA THR A 95 -15.07 8.08 4.99
C THR A 95 -15.95 9.32 4.96
N ARG A 96 -15.49 10.41 4.31
CA ARG A 96 -16.28 11.65 4.21
C ARG A 96 -17.52 11.51 3.32
N ARG A 97 -17.50 10.61 2.33
CA ARG A 97 -18.50 10.54 1.26
C ARG A 97 -19.47 9.35 1.37
N ARG A 98 -19.21 8.35 2.23
CA ARG A 98 -19.99 7.10 2.31
C ARG A 98 -20.21 6.65 3.75
N ASP A 99 -21.26 5.85 3.96
CA ASP A 99 -21.47 5.12 5.22
C ASP A 99 -20.21 4.31 5.55
N SER A 100 -19.69 4.49 6.77
CA SER A 100 -18.47 3.88 7.34
C SER A 100 -18.52 2.34 7.46
N ALA A 101 -19.34 1.66 6.67
CA ALA A 101 -19.51 0.20 6.65
C ALA A 101 -19.45 -0.40 5.23
N SER A 102 -19.18 0.40 4.19
CA SER A 102 -19.06 -0.14 2.84
C SER A 102 -17.78 -0.99 2.71
N LEU A 103 -17.91 -2.21 2.18
CA LEU A 103 -16.78 -3.06 1.83
C LEU A 103 -15.96 -2.41 0.71
N ASN A 104 -14.68 -2.16 0.99
CA ASN A 104 -13.70 -1.64 0.04
C ASN A 104 -12.70 -2.72 -0.36
N HIS A 105 -11.99 -2.49 -1.46
CA HIS A 105 -10.98 -3.42 -1.96
C HIS A 105 -9.67 -2.69 -2.29
N LEU A 106 -8.56 -3.30 -1.89
CA LEU A 106 -7.21 -3.02 -2.36
C LEU A 106 -6.74 -4.23 -3.18
N ILE A 107 -6.17 -3.98 -4.35
CA ILE A 107 -5.46 -5.00 -5.10
C ILE A 107 -3.98 -4.62 -5.00
N LEU A 108 -3.18 -5.52 -4.46
CA LEU A 108 -1.73 -5.37 -4.37
C LEU A 108 -1.10 -6.65 -4.90
N ASP A 109 -0.33 -6.52 -5.98
CA ASP A 109 0.20 -7.65 -6.75
C ASP A 109 -0.93 -8.64 -7.11
N VAL A 110 -0.84 -9.91 -6.68
CA VAL A 110 -1.84 -10.96 -6.94
C VAL A 110 -2.88 -11.10 -5.83
N VAL A 111 -2.89 -10.21 -4.83
CA VAL A 111 -3.78 -10.30 -3.67
C VAL A 111 -4.87 -9.24 -3.73
N ARG A 112 -6.13 -9.68 -3.66
CA ARG A 112 -7.28 -8.83 -3.36
C ARG A 112 -7.53 -8.82 -1.86
N VAL A 113 -7.44 -7.64 -1.26
CA VAL A 113 -7.71 -7.37 0.16
C VAL A 113 -9.06 -6.67 0.28
N GLY A 114 -10.00 -7.26 1.00
CA GLY A 114 -11.27 -6.65 1.37
C GLY A 114 -11.19 -6.04 2.77
N TYR A 115 -11.58 -4.77 2.89
CA TYR A 115 -11.48 -4.05 4.15
C TYR A 115 -12.66 -3.08 4.37
N VAL A 116 -12.93 -2.76 5.63
CA VAL A 116 -13.90 -1.74 6.03
C VAL A 116 -13.19 -0.61 6.77
N ILE A 117 -13.73 0.60 6.66
CA ILE A 117 -13.15 1.78 7.27
C ILE A 117 -14.05 2.21 8.43
N THR A 118 -13.53 2.16 9.65
CA THR A 118 -14.24 2.58 10.86
C THR A 118 -13.72 3.95 11.29
N SER A 119 -14.60 4.94 11.34
CA SER A 119 -14.27 6.29 11.83
C SER A 119 -14.89 6.53 13.21
N HIS A 120 -14.08 6.86 14.21
CA HIS A 120 -14.57 7.28 15.52
C HIS A 120 -14.04 8.67 15.83
N GLN A 121 -14.92 9.68 15.73
CA GLN A 121 -14.60 11.10 15.92
C GLN A 121 -13.46 11.59 15.01
N ALA A 122 -12.22 11.59 15.52
CA ALA A 122 -11.02 12.12 14.87
C ALA A 122 -10.05 11.02 14.39
N SER A 123 -10.29 9.76 14.73
CA SER A 123 -9.43 8.64 14.33
C SER A 123 -10.07 7.79 13.22
N VAL A 124 -9.25 7.38 12.25
CA VAL A 124 -9.63 6.47 11.17
C VAL A 124 -8.91 5.14 11.38
N SER A 125 -9.67 4.05 11.41
CA SER A 125 -9.15 2.68 11.46
C SER A 125 -9.62 1.88 10.25
N ILE A 126 -8.79 0.93 9.84
CA ILE A 126 -9.12 -0.05 8.81
C ILE A 126 -9.14 -1.43 9.44
N ASP A 127 -10.20 -2.18 9.16
CA ASP A 127 -10.31 -3.59 9.51
C ASP A 127 -10.29 -4.41 8.20
N ILE A 128 -9.24 -5.22 8.01
CA ILE A 128 -9.10 -6.15 6.91
C ILE A 128 -9.92 -7.39 7.26
N ILE A 129 -10.92 -7.71 6.43
CA ILE A 129 -11.91 -8.75 6.71
C ILE A 129 -11.95 -9.88 5.68
N ALA A 130 -11.28 -9.71 4.55
CA ALA A 130 -11.21 -10.74 3.51
C ALA A 130 -9.91 -10.64 2.71
N VAL A 131 -9.40 -11.79 2.28
CA VAL A 131 -8.23 -11.92 1.40
C VAL A 131 -8.55 -12.97 0.36
N GLY A 132 -8.10 -12.77 -0.88
CA GLY A 132 -8.20 -13.78 -1.92
C GLY A 132 -7.24 -13.50 -3.08
N LEU A 133 -7.04 -14.52 -3.92
CA LEU A 133 -6.28 -14.39 -5.15
C LEU A 133 -7.02 -13.47 -6.13
N PHE A 134 -6.30 -12.50 -6.68
CA PHE A 134 -6.76 -11.67 -7.80
C PHE A 134 -6.31 -12.34 -9.10
N ASN A 135 -7.27 -12.83 -9.88
CA ASN A 135 -7.05 -13.41 -11.21
C ASN A 135 -7.15 -12.34 -12.30
#